data_AF-A0A0C2Z5X2-F1
#
_entry.id   AF-A0A0C2Z5X2-F1
#
_cell.length_a   1.000
_cell.length_b   1.000
_cell.length_c   1.000
_cell.angle_alpha   90.00
_cell.angle_beta   90.00
_cell.angle_gamma   90.00
#
_symmetry.space_group_name_H-M   'P 1'
#
loop_
_entity.id
_entity.type
_entity.pdbx_description
1 polymer ?
#
loop_
_entity_poly.entity_id
_entity_poly.type
_entity_poly.pdbx_seq_one_letter_code
_entity_poly.pdbx_strand_id
1 'polypeptide(L)' 'FPCLLDGCTQVCSSAGDLMRHQQSLRHRQPEFTCRGCQHAFTRPDALKRHLNSKPRCKVVH' A
#
# COMPACT_ATOMS: atom_id res chain seq x y z
N PHE A 1 -9.30 18.13 -1.69
CA PHE A 1 -8.61 17.47 -2.80
C PHE A 1 -9.36 16.20 -3.18
N PRO A 2 -10.34 16.28 -4.10
CA PRO A 2 -11.15 15.13 -4.51
C PRO A 2 -10.32 14.13 -5.32
N CYS A 3 -10.59 12.85 -5.14
CA CYS A 3 -10.05 11.81 -6.00
C CYS A 3 -10.81 11.80 -7.34
N LEU A 4 -10.06 11.72 -8.44
CA LEU A 4 -10.60 11.74 -9.80
C LEU A 4 -10.63 10.35 -10.47
N LEU A 5 -10.27 9.31 -9.72
CA LEU A 5 -10.32 7.93 -10.21
C LEU A 5 -11.77 7.43 -10.22
N ASP A 6 -12.12 6.73 -11.29
CA ASP A 6 -13.46 6.21 -11.51
C ASP A 6 -13.93 5.32 -10.35
N GLY A 7 -15.14 5.56 -9.86
CA GLY A 7 -15.71 4.84 -8.72
C GLY A 7 -15.19 5.26 -7.33
N CYS A 8 -14.41 6.34 -7.21
CA CYS A 8 -13.95 6.85 -5.91
C CYS A 8 -14.47 8.25 -5.60
N THR A 9 -15.20 8.36 -4.48
CA THR A 9 -15.80 9.62 -3.98
C THR A 9 -15.02 10.24 -2.83
N GLN A 10 -13.80 9.77 -2.56
CA GLN A 10 -13.03 10.25 -1.41
C GLN A 10 -12.46 11.64 -1.68
N VAL A 11 -12.60 12.52 -0.69
CA VAL A 11 -12.01 13.86 -0.69
C VAL A 11 -10.98 13.94 0.43
N CYS A 12 -9.73 14.23 0.07
CA CYS A 12 -8.62 14.39 1.02
C CYS A 12 -8.43 15.85 1.44
N SER A 13 -7.88 16.06 2.63
CA SER A 13 -7.61 17.39 3.20
C SER A 13 -6.43 18.12 2.55
N SER A 14 -5.50 17.38 1.93
CA SER A 14 -4.31 17.92 1.27
C SER A 14 -3.98 17.21 -0.05
N ALA A 15 -3.17 17.83 -0.91
CA ALA A 15 -2.65 17.20 -2.13
C ALA A 15 -1.75 15.99 -1.83
N GLY A 16 -0.94 16.07 -0.76
CA GLY A 16 -0.09 14.96 -0.32
C GLY A 16 -0.90 13.75 0.15
N ASP A 17 -2.01 14.00 0.86
CA ASP A 17 -2.95 12.94 1.24
C ASP A 17 -3.64 12.32 0.03
N LEU A 18 -4.03 13.13 -0.96
CA LEU A 18 -4.61 12.64 -2.20
C LEU A 18 -3.62 11.71 -2.95
N MET A 19 -2.36 12.12 -3.07
CA MET A 19 -1.32 11.31 -3.70
C MET A 19 -1.11 9.97 -2.97
N ARG A 20 -1.08 10.01 -1.63
CA ARG A 20 -0.97 8.79 -0.80
C ARG A 20 -2.22 7.91 -0.93
N HIS A 21 -3.40 8.50 -1.01
CA HIS A 21 -4.67 7.81 -1.21
C HIS A 21 -4.70 7.06 -2.55
N GLN A 22 -4.22 7.67 -3.62
CA GLN A 22 -4.14 7.04 -4.95
C GLN A 22 -3.20 5.82 -4.98
N GLN A 23 -2.31 5.67 -4.00
CA GLN A 23 -1.47 4.47 -3.82
C GLN A 23 -2.14 3.37 -2.96
N SER A 24 -3.41 3.55 -2.56
CA SER A 24 -4.14 2.55 -1.77
C SER A 24 -4.59 1.35 -2.62
N LEU A 25 -4.91 0.24 -1.95
CA LEU A 25 -5.41 -1.00 -2.56
C LEU A 25 -6.68 -0.82 -3.41
N ARG A 26 -7.45 0.26 -3.18
CA ARG A 26 -8.64 0.56 -4.01
C ARG A 26 -8.27 1.06 -5.41
N HIS A 27 -7.10 1.65 -5.57
CA HIS A 27 -6.68 2.34 -6.79
C HIS A 27 -5.52 1.67 -7.51
N ARG A 28 -4.73 0.90 -6.76
CA ARG A 28 -3.59 0.18 -7.29
C ARG A 28 -3.62 -1.25 -6.78
N GLN A 29 -3.34 -2.18 -7.68
CA GLN A 29 -3.14 -3.57 -7.28
C GLN A 29 -1.87 -3.66 -6.42
N PRO A 30 -1.85 -4.53 -5.40
CA PRO A 30 -0.65 -4.74 -4.62
C PRO A 30 0.43 -5.41 -5.47
N GLU A 31 1.59 -4.78 -5.54
CA GLU A 31 2.73 -5.25 -6.33
C GLU A 31 3.79 -5.91 -5.44
N PHE A 32 3.73 -5.68 -4.13
CA PHE A 32 4.76 -6.09 -3.18
C PHE A 32 4.20 -7.14 -2.24
N THR A 33 4.41 -8.41 -2.56
CA THR A 33 3.93 -9.52 -1.75
C THR A 33 5.01 -10.05 -0.83
N CYS A 34 4.68 -10.19 0.45
CA CYS A 34 5.53 -10.86 1.41
C CYS A 34 5.55 -12.37 1.13
N ARG A 35 6.71 -12.95 0.85
CA ARG A 35 6.82 -14.40 0.60
C ARG A 35 6.54 -15.26 1.84
N GLY A 36 6.84 -14.77 3.04
CA GLY A 36 6.66 -15.54 4.27
C GLY A 36 5.23 -15.63 4.80
N CYS A 37 4.34 -14.71 4.42
CA CYS A 37 2.93 -14.75 4.85
C CYS A 37 1.92 -14.46 3.73
N GLN A 38 2.39 -14.33 2.48
CA GLN A 38 1.60 -14.04 1.27
C GLN A 38 0.79 -12.74 1.34
N HIS A 39 1.05 -11.88 2.32
CA HIS A 39 0.34 -10.62 2.44
C HIS A 39 0.87 -9.60 1.43
N ALA A 40 -0.04 -8.96 0.72
CA ALA A 40 0.26 -8.11 -0.41
C ALA A 40 0.13 -6.63 -0.03
N PHE A 41 1.09 -5.83 -0.49
CA PHE A 41 1.19 -4.40 -0.22
C PHE A 41 1.27 -3.62 -1.54
N THR A 42 0.67 -2.43 -1.57
CA THR A 42 0.77 -1.52 -2.73
C THR A 42 2.03 -0.67 -2.73
N ARG A 43 2.78 -0.67 -1.62
CA ARG A 43 3.95 0.18 -1.43
C ARG A 43 5.15 -0.60 -0.87
N PRO A 44 6.37 -0.31 -1.34
CA PRO A 44 7.58 -1.01 -0.90
C PRO A 44 7.95 -0.67 0.55
N ASP A 45 7.70 0.57 1.01
CA ASP A 45 7.98 0.96 2.39
C ASP A 45 7.04 0.28 3.40
N ALA A 46 5.79 0.02 3.01
CA ALA A 46 4.84 -0.74 3.80
C ALA A 46 5.31 -2.19 3.99
N LEU A 47 5.78 -2.84 2.92
CA LEU A 47 6.41 -4.16 2.99
C LEU A 47 7.67 -4.12 3.88
N LYS A 48 8.54 -3.12 3.71
CA LYS A 48 9.77 -2.98 4.51
C LYS A 48 9.46 -2.84 6.01
N ARG A 49 8.48 -2.01 6.38
CA ARG A 49 7.98 -1.90 7.76
C ARG A 49 7.41 -3.22 8.27
N HIS A 50 6.61 -3.90 7.45
CA HIS A 50 6.06 -5.22 7.79
C HIS A 50 7.19 -6.22 8.09
N LEU A 51 8.20 -6.30 7.23
CA LEU A 51 9.36 -7.18 7.41
C LEU A 51 10.22 -6.81 8.63
N ASN A 52 10.25 -5.53 9.02
CA ASN A 52 10.92 -5.10 10.24
C ASN A 52 10.16 -5.52 11.50
N SER A 53 8.83 -5.41 11.48
CA SER A 53 7.97 -5.83 12.60
C SER A 53 7.78 -7.35 12.67
N LYS A 54 7.83 -8.03 11.52
CA LYS A 54 7.68 -9.48 11.39
C LYS A 54 8.95 -10.09 10.78
N PRO A 55 10.04 -10.25 11.56
CA PRO A 55 11.28 -10.83 11.05
C PRO A 55 11.10 -12.26 10.54
N ARG A 56 10.11 -13.02 11.07
CA ARG A 56 9.73 -14.34 10.54
C ARG A 56 9.27 -14.32 9.08
N CYS A 57 8.82 -13.16 8.61
CA CYS A 57 8.38 -12.95 7.23
C CYS A 57 9.52 -12.52 6.29
N LYS A 58 10.73 -12.22 6.80
CA LYS A 58 11.94 -11.96 6.00
C LYS A 58 12.60 -13.21 5.45
N VAL A 59 12.17 -14.40 5.87
CA VAL A 59 12.82 -15.65 5.47
C VAL A 59 12.51 -15.91 4.00
N VAL A 60 13.46 -15.49 3.16
CA VAL A 60 13.66 -15.97 1.81
C VAL A 60 14.42 -17.29 1.99
N HIS A 61 13.76 -18.42 1.73
CA HIS A 61 14.48 -19.65 1.41
C HIS A 61 15.10 -19.51 0.02
#